data_AF-A0A562JKC3-F1
#
_entry.id   AF-A0A562JKC3-F1
#
_cell.length_a   1.000
_cell.length_b   1.000
_cell.length_c   1.000
_cell.angle_alpha   90.00
_cell.angle_beta   90.00
_cell.angle_gamma   90.00
#
_symmetry.space_group_name_H-M   'P 1'
#
loop_
_entity.id
_entity.type
_entity.pdbx_description
1 polymer ?
#
loop_
_entity_poly.entity_id
_entity_poly.type
_entity_poly.pdbx_seq_one_letter_code
_entity_poly.pdbx_strand_id
1 'polypeptide(L)'
;MSIIVKKTIASCIILILTMVMSACGKDTSMVEEIANKQDGTIQGTAEVESKLQDNDEKNETDIEETKDINDVDVDLTVLSSTMVYSEVYNMMVNPDVYLGKTIKVIGPYYAGQLVYGTEKYYHFVVISDATACCQNGIEFIWDDNSHVYPDEYPKDNTVIEITGVFSSYEESGNTYYYLKADGITIK
;
A
#
# COMPACT_ATOMS: atom_id res chain seq x y z
N MET A 1 40.21 -33.57 -18.23
CA MET A 1 39.46 -33.76 -16.97
C MET A 1 38.00 -33.32 -17.20
N SER A 2 37.28 -33.99 -18.10
CA SER A 2 36.12 -33.35 -18.78
C SER A 2 34.90 -34.27 -19.00
N ILE A 3 34.91 -35.46 -18.39
CA ILE A 3 33.88 -36.51 -18.61
C ILE A 3 33.03 -36.74 -17.34
N ILE A 4 33.56 -36.43 -16.16
CA ILE A 4 32.91 -36.71 -14.86
C ILE A 4 31.73 -35.75 -14.60
N VAL A 5 31.82 -34.48 -14.99
CA VAL A 5 30.82 -33.43 -14.68
C VAL A 5 29.50 -33.63 -15.44
N LYS A 6 29.51 -34.28 -16.62
CA LYS A 6 28.28 -34.51 -17.40
C LYS A 6 27.34 -35.56 -16.80
N LYS A 7 27.82 -36.38 -15.85
CA LYS A 7 27.06 -37.52 -15.31
C LYS A 7 26.26 -37.20 -14.03
N THR A 8 26.55 -36.07 -13.36
CA THR A 8 25.81 -35.60 -12.18
C THR A 8 24.60 -34.72 -12.54
N ILE A 9 24.63 -34.03 -13.68
CA ILE A 9 23.54 -33.12 -14.11
C ILE A 9 22.29 -33.90 -14.57
N ALA A 10 22.45 -35.16 -15.01
CA ALA A 10 21.34 -35.99 -15.49
C ALA A 10 20.56 -36.74 -14.38
N SER A 11 20.90 -36.56 -13.09
CA SER A 11 20.39 -37.41 -12.00
C SER A 11 19.45 -36.71 -11.00
N CYS A 12 19.10 -35.44 -11.21
CA CYS A 12 18.23 -34.67 -10.29
C CYS A 12 16.90 -34.20 -10.91
N ILE A 13 16.57 -34.63 -12.13
CA ILE A 13 15.33 -34.27 -12.85
C ILE A 13 14.19 -35.27 -12.63
N ILE A 14 14.44 -36.35 -11.88
CA ILE A 14 13.44 -37.40 -11.56
C ILE A 14 13.40 -37.61 -10.05
N LEU A 15 12.55 -36.85 -9.35
CA LEU A 15 11.83 -37.20 -8.11
C LEU A 15 11.26 -35.93 -7.46
N ILE A 16 10.01 -35.60 -7.81
CA ILE A 16 8.88 -35.15 -6.96
C ILE A 16 7.77 -34.70 -7.93
N LEU A 17 7.15 -35.71 -8.54
CA LEU A 17 5.84 -35.60 -9.17
C LEU A 17 5.06 -36.84 -8.77
N THR A 18 4.25 -36.73 -7.70
CA THR A 18 2.99 -37.48 -7.52
C THR A 18 2.37 -37.18 -6.15
N MET A 19 1.06 -36.87 -6.17
CA MET A 19 0.12 -36.91 -5.03
C MET A 19 0.40 -35.91 -3.88
N VAL A 20 -0.60 -35.28 -3.27
CA VAL A 20 -1.94 -35.81 -2.94
C VAL A 20 -3.07 -34.87 -3.40
N MET A 21 -4.12 -35.42 -4.00
CA MET A 21 -5.41 -34.75 -4.09
C MET A 21 -6.08 -34.77 -2.72
N SER A 22 -6.53 -33.63 -2.22
CA SER A 22 -7.47 -33.55 -1.10
C SER A 22 -8.66 -32.69 -1.51
N ALA A 23 -9.65 -33.36 -2.07
CA ALA A 23 -10.95 -32.76 -2.31
C ALA A 23 -11.68 -32.62 -0.97
N CYS A 24 -12.10 -31.40 -0.65
CA CYS A 24 -13.21 -31.11 0.25
C CYS A 24 -13.82 -29.80 -0.29
N GLY A 25 -15.01 -29.78 -0.86
CA GLY A 25 -16.19 -30.54 -0.43
C GLY A 25 -16.95 -29.65 0.55
N LYS A 26 -17.68 -28.68 0.01
CA LYS A 26 -18.69 -27.88 0.71
C LYS A 26 -19.85 -27.70 -0.24
N ASP A 27 -20.97 -28.30 0.13
CA ASP A 27 -22.21 -28.25 -0.62
C ASP A 27 -22.80 -26.83 -0.63
N THR A 28 -23.13 -26.34 -1.81
CA THR A 28 -23.89 -25.09 -1.98
C THR A 28 -25.37 -25.39 -1.76
N SER A 29 -25.81 -25.47 -0.51
CA SER A 29 -27.24 -25.51 -0.19
C SER A 29 -27.82 -24.09 -0.22
N MET A 30 -28.60 -23.79 -1.26
CA MET A 30 -29.63 -22.75 -1.19
C MET A 30 -30.53 -23.01 0.02
N VAL A 31 -30.84 -21.97 0.80
CA VAL A 31 -32.15 -21.84 1.42
C VAL A 31 -32.59 -20.39 1.24
N GLU A 32 -33.69 -20.21 0.52
CA GLU A 32 -34.38 -18.95 0.35
C GLU A 32 -35.03 -18.45 1.66
N GLU A 33 -35.31 -17.16 1.63
CA GLU A 33 -36.29 -16.42 2.41
C GLU A 33 -37.55 -17.21 2.85
N ILE A 34 -38.05 -16.86 4.05
CA ILE A 34 -39.46 -16.60 4.44
C ILE A 34 -39.39 -16.24 5.93
N ALA A 35 -39.36 -14.95 6.30
CA ALA A 35 -40.51 -14.06 6.46
C ALA A 35 -41.50 -14.49 7.56
N ASN A 36 -41.88 -13.56 8.45
CA ASN A 36 -43.21 -12.92 8.44
C ASN A 36 -43.70 -12.39 9.83
N LYS A 37 -43.81 -11.04 9.98
CA LYS A 37 -44.83 -10.26 10.77
C LYS A 37 -44.92 -10.47 12.31
N GLN A 38 -45.54 -9.61 13.14
CA GLN A 38 -46.19 -8.27 13.09
C GLN A 38 -46.13 -7.66 14.52
N ASP A 39 -46.45 -6.40 14.87
CA ASP A 39 -46.89 -5.16 14.19
C ASP A 39 -46.23 -3.96 14.94
N GLY A 40 -46.66 -2.71 14.74
CA GLY A 40 -46.26 -1.58 15.60
C GLY A 40 -46.61 -0.16 15.11
N THR A 41 -47.62 0.00 14.27
CA THR A 41 -48.13 1.29 13.72
C THR A 41 -48.02 2.53 14.63
N ILE A 42 -47.41 3.62 14.12
CA ILE A 42 -47.95 5.00 14.20
C ILE A 42 -47.69 5.71 12.87
N GLN A 43 -48.68 6.45 12.37
CA GLN A 43 -48.75 7.06 11.04
C GLN A 43 -48.78 8.59 11.15
N GLY A 44 -48.16 9.32 10.21
CA GLY A 44 -48.07 10.78 10.25
C GLY A 44 -47.43 11.43 9.00
N THR A 45 -48.07 11.31 7.84
CA THR A 45 -47.86 12.11 6.61
C THR A 45 -48.11 13.62 6.89
N ALA A 46 -47.64 14.63 6.15
CA ALA A 46 -47.16 14.76 4.77
C ALA A 46 -46.13 15.93 4.64
N GLU A 47 -45.16 15.92 3.72
CA GLU A 47 -45.11 16.68 2.42
C GLU A 47 -45.16 18.23 2.57
N VAL A 48 -44.46 19.12 1.82
CA VAL A 48 -44.12 19.17 0.39
C VAL A 48 -42.86 20.05 0.10
N GLU A 49 -42.03 19.60 -0.86
CA GLU A 49 -41.09 20.27 -1.82
C GLU A 49 -40.35 21.62 -1.62
N SER A 50 -39.03 21.51 -1.82
CA SER A 50 -38.18 22.25 -2.78
C SER A 50 -37.73 23.72 -2.57
N LYS A 51 -36.42 23.92 -2.75
CA LYS A 51 -35.86 24.74 -3.85
C LYS A 51 -34.37 24.44 -4.06
N LEU A 52 -33.92 24.38 -5.31
CA LEU A 52 -32.51 24.36 -5.69
C LEU A 52 -31.96 25.80 -5.80
N GLN A 53 -30.68 25.96 -5.43
CA GLN A 53 -29.68 26.92 -5.89
C GLN A 53 -28.43 26.61 -5.05
N ASP A 54 -27.45 25.85 -5.51
CA ASP A 54 -26.60 26.08 -6.69
C ASP A 54 -25.78 27.37 -6.58
N ASN A 55 -24.55 27.21 -6.11
CA ASN A 55 -23.41 28.07 -6.41
C ASN A 55 -22.14 27.28 -6.11
N ASP A 56 -21.42 26.93 -7.17
CA ASP A 56 -20.03 26.54 -7.13
C ASP A 56 -19.18 27.62 -6.44
N GLU A 57 -18.38 27.20 -5.47
CA GLU A 57 -17.01 27.71 -5.34
C GLU A 57 -16.17 26.65 -4.62
N LYS A 58 -15.89 25.53 -5.32
CA LYS A 58 -14.83 24.59 -4.93
C LYS A 58 -13.48 25.29 -5.20
N ASN A 59 -13.12 26.18 -4.29
CA ASN A 59 -11.78 26.73 -4.23
C ASN A 59 -10.83 25.62 -3.76
N GLU A 60 -10.35 24.81 -4.71
CA GLU A 60 -9.09 24.08 -4.58
C GLU A 60 -7.98 25.11 -4.47
N THR A 61 -7.86 25.70 -3.27
CA THR A 61 -6.63 26.33 -2.85
C THR A 61 -5.63 25.21 -2.68
N ASP A 62 -4.53 25.31 -3.42
CA ASP A 62 -3.38 24.42 -3.33
C ASP A 62 -2.85 24.46 -1.89
N ILE A 63 -3.22 23.46 -1.06
CA ILE A 63 -2.75 23.37 0.32
C ILE A 63 -1.36 22.73 0.29
N GLU A 64 -0.38 23.49 -0.20
CA GLU A 64 1.00 23.37 0.28
C GLU A 64 1.08 23.92 1.71
N GLU A 65 0.32 23.35 2.65
CA GLU A 65 0.74 23.37 4.05
C GLU A 65 1.97 22.48 4.13
N THR A 66 3.14 23.11 4.14
CA THR A 66 4.36 22.54 4.72
C THR A 66 4.10 22.32 6.23
N LYS A 67 3.36 21.26 6.54
CA LYS A 67 3.11 20.81 7.89
C LYS A 67 4.47 20.49 8.51
N ASP A 68 4.73 21.09 9.67
CA ASP A 68 6.00 20.97 10.35
C ASP A 68 6.23 19.50 10.74
N ILE A 69 7.09 18.79 10.01
CA ILE A 69 7.41 17.35 10.13
C ILE A 69 7.90 16.93 11.53
N ASN A 70 8.11 17.89 12.42
CA ASN A 70 8.37 17.67 13.84
C ASN A 70 7.16 17.07 14.61
N ASP A 71 5.93 17.18 14.10
CA ASP A 71 4.75 16.48 14.65
C ASP A 71 4.31 15.33 13.72
N VAL A 72 4.36 14.10 14.25
CA VAL A 72 4.10 12.86 13.51
C VAL A 72 2.72 12.31 13.89
N ASP A 73 1.76 12.35 12.96
CA ASP A 73 0.41 11.84 13.20
C ASP A 73 0.36 10.30 13.29
N VAL A 74 1.22 9.62 12.50
CA VAL A 74 1.28 8.15 12.43
C VAL A 74 2.73 7.70 12.49
N ASP A 75 3.22 7.37 13.68
CA ASP A 75 4.55 6.78 13.86
C ASP A 75 4.45 5.24 13.77
N LEU A 76 4.86 4.68 12.63
CA LEU A 76 4.94 3.23 12.44
C LEU A 76 6.13 2.61 13.18
N THR A 77 7.15 3.40 13.55
CA THR A 77 8.39 2.92 14.17
C THR A 77 8.21 2.44 15.62
N VAL A 78 7.11 2.84 16.27
CA VAL A 78 6.73 2.39 17.63
C VAL A 78 5.78 1.17 17.63
N LEU A 79 5.37 0.68 16.46
CA LEU A 79 4.41 -0.41 16.32
C LEU A 79 5.12 -1.76 16.11
N SER A 80 4.45 -2.86 16.48
CA SER A 80 4.93 -4.21 16.11
C SER A 80 4.82 -4.43 14.59
N SER A 81 5.68 -5.25 13.99
CA SER A 81 5.68 -5.48 12.52
C SER A 81 4.32 -5.93 11.96
N THR A 82 3.55 -6.73 12.70
CA THR A 82 2.17 -7.10 12.33
C THR A 82 1.23 -5.89 12.26
N MET A 83 1.40 -4.95 13.19
CA MET A 83 0.61 -3.72 13.27
C MET A 83 1.07 -2.69 12.23
N VAL A 84 2.38 -2.57 11.96
CA VAL A 84 2.89 -1.79 10.82
C VAL A 84 2.28 -2.30 9.52
N TYR A 85 2.31 -3.60 9.26
CA TYR A 85 1.73 -4.18 8.04
C TYR A 85 0.21 -3.92 7.95
N SER A 86 -0.51 -4.00 9.07
CA SER A 86 -1.96 -3.74 9.11
C SER A 86 -2.29 -2.26 8.89
N GLU A 87 -1.48 -1.34 9.43
CA GLU A 87 -1.66 0.10 9.28
C GLU A 87 -1.35 0.54 7.84
N VAL A 88 -0.28 0.00 7.23
CA VAL A 88 0.06 0.24 5.83
C VAL A 88 -0.98 -0.34 4.89
N TYR A 89 -1.56 -1.51 5.20
CA TYR A 89 -2.73 -2.00 4.48
C TYR A 89 -3.92 -1.05 4.60
N ASN A 90 -4.18 -0.49 5.79
CA ASN A 90 -5.26 0.48 6.00
C ASN A 90 -5.04 1.79 5.24
N MET A 91 -3.79 2.26 5.12
CA MET A 91 -3.41 3.40 4.26
C MET A 91 -3.77 3.15 2.79
N MET A 92 -3.65 1.90 2.30
CA MET A 92 -3.99 1.55 0.92
C MET A 92 -5.50 1.41 0.68
N VAL A 93 -6.28 0.93 1.66
CA VAL A 93 -7.74 0.71 1.50
C VAL A 93 -8.60 1.90 1.91
N ASN A 94 -8.10 2.79 2.78
CA ASN A 94 -8.78 3.99 3.26
C ASN A 94 -7.87 5.23 3.15
N PRO A 95 -7.28 5.55 1.98
CA PRO A 95 -6.25 6.58 1.84
C PRO A 95 -6.71 7.98 2.30
N ASP A 96 -7.99 8.32 2.13
CA ASP A 96 -8.57 9.61 2.51
C ASP A 96 -8.38 9.95 3.99
N VAL A 97 -8.29 8.95 4.89
CA VAL A 97 -8.05 9.21 6.32
C VAL A 97 -6.57 9.43 6.66
N TYR A 98 -5.68 9.33 5.67
CA TYR A 98 -4.23 9.52 5.80
C TYR A 98 -3.70 10.69 4.97
N LEU A 99 -4.39 11.14 3.92
CA LEU A 99 -3.96 12.30 3.12
C LEU A 99 -3.70 13.53 4.02
N GLY A 100 -2.53 14.16 3.82
CA GLY A 100 -2.07 15.30 4.61
C GLY A 100 -1.50 14.95 5.99
N LYS A 101 -1.45 13.67 6.39
CA LYS A 101 -0.80 13.24 7.64
C LYS A 101 0.71 13.05 7.45
N THR A 102 1.46 13.46 8.48
CA THR A 102 2.86 13.10 8.66
C THR A 102 2.96 11.66 9.12
N ILE A 103 3.57 10.81 8.31
CA ILE A 103 3.80 9.39 8.61
C ILE A 103 5.31 9.16 8.74
N LYS A 104 5.70 8.49 9.82
CA LYS A 104 7.08 8.07 10.06
C LYS A 104 7.19 6.55 9.92
N VAL A 105 8.14 6.07 9.13
CA VAL A 105 8.30 4.65 8.82
C VAL A 105 9.77 4.25 8.77
N ILE A 106 10.06 2.99 9.15
CA ILE A 106 11.38 2.37 9.08
C ILE A 106 11.30 1.04 8.32
N GLY A 107 12.21 0.79 7.40
CA GLY A 107 12.26 -0.45 6.62
C GLY A 107 13.39 -0.48 5.59
N PRO A 108 13.66 -1.63 4.96
CA PRO A 108 14.62 -1.72 3.86
C PRO A 108 14.18 -0.89 2.65
N TYR A 109 15.11 -0.10 2.12
CA TYR A 109 14.97 0.62 0.85
C TYR A 109 14.97 -0.33 -0.36
N TYR A 110 14.19 0.00 -1.38
CA TYR A 110 14.25 -0.65 -2.70
C TYR A 110 13.92 0.33 -3.83
N ALA A 111 14.62 0.23 -4.96
CA ALA A 111 14.30 0.97 -6.19
C ALA A 111 13.69 0.05 -7.27
N GLY A 112 12.54 0.45 -7.83
CA GLY A 112 11.81 -0.31 -8.85
C GLY A 112 11.58 0.45 -10.15
N GLN A 113 11.30 -0.27 -11.24
CA GLN A 113 10.81 0.29 -12.50
C GLN A 113 9.48 -0.37 -12.87
N LEU A 114 8.48 0.42 -13.27
CA LEU A 114 7.23 -0.13 -13.83
C LEU A 114 7.44 -0.70 -15.25
N VAL A 115 8.37 -0.12 -16.03
CA VAL A 115 8.73 -0.58 -17.38
C VAL A 115 10.25 -0.71 -17.46
N TYR A 116 10.71 -1.96 -17.58
CA TYR A 116 12.14 -2.28 -17.68
C TYR A 116 12.84 -1.53 -18.81
N GLY A 117 13.95 -0.87 -18.48
CA GLY A 117 14.76 -0.12 -19.44
C GLY A 117 14.29 1.32 -19.68
N THR A 118 13.35 1.82 -18.87
CA THR A 118 13.10 3.27 -18.75
C THR A 118 14.10 3.89 -17.78
N GLU A 119 14.18 5.23 -17.77
CA GLU A 119 15.01 5.98 -16.80
C GLU A 119 14.22 6.35 -15.53
N LYS A 120 12.90 6.08 -15.48
CA LYS A 120 12.06 6.37 -14.32
C LYS A 120 12.17 5.24 -13.29
N TYR A 121 12.75 5.56 -12.14
CA TYR A 121 12.73 4.73 -10.94
C TYR A 121 11.69 5.24 -9.95
N TYR A 122 11.16 4.32 -9.17
CA TYR A 122 10.24 4.55 -8.06
C TYR A 122 10.89 4.01 -6.79
N HIS A 123 10.76 4.72 -5.68
CA HIS A 123 11.55 4.50 -4.48
C HIS A 123 10.64 4.10 -3.32
N PHE A 124 10.97 2.98 -2.66
CA PHE A 124 10.08 2.36 -1.68
C PHE A 124 10.77 2.09 -0.36
N VAL A 125 10.03 2.27 0.74
CA VAL A 125 10.30 1.58 2.00
C VAL A 125 9.48 0.29 1.99
N VAL A 126 10.16 -0.84 2.06
CA VAL A 126 9.52 -2.17 2.00
C VAL A 126 9.02 -2.58 3.39
N ILE A 127 7.75 -2.96 3.44
CA ILE A 127 7.01 -3.38 4.63
C ILE A 127 6.59 -4.83 4.45
N SER A 128 7.22 -5.71 5.22
CA SER A 128 6.94 -7.15 5.23
C SER A 128 5.97 -7.51 6.34
N ASP A 129 5.11 -8.51 6.11
CA ASP A 129 4.35 -9.14 7.19
C ASP A 129 5.29 -9.90 8.17
N ALA A 130 4.76 -10.32 9.33
CA ALA A 130 5.55 -11.01 10.37
C ALA A 130 6.14 -12.38 9.96
N THR A 131 5.70 -12.94 8.84
CA THR A 131 6.22 -14.17 8.20
C THR A 131 7.11 -13.89 6.98
N ALA A 132 7.21 -12.62 6.56
CA ALA A 132 7.88 -12.12 5.36
C ALA A 132 7.41 -12.76 4.03
N CYS A 133 6.19 -13.33 3.99
CA CYS A 133 5.64 -13.95 2.78
C CYS A 133 4.89 -12.94 1.87
N CYS A 134 4.26 -11.94 2.47
CA CYS A 134 3.72 -10.76 1.79
C CYS A 134 4.63 -9.55 2.07
N GLN A 135 4.89 -8.77 1.03
CA GLN A 135 5.63 -7.51 1.11
C GLN A 135 4.86 -6.45 0.33
N ASN A 136 4.67 -5.28 0.93
CA ASN A 136 4.15 -4.08 0.27
C ASN A 136 5.23 -3.00 0.34
N GLY A 137 5.28 -2.11 -0.65
CA GLY A 137 6.13 -0.91 -0.59
C GLY A 137 5.28 0.32 -0.28
N ILE A 138 5.78 1.19 0.59
CA ILE A 138 5.31 2.59 0.63
C ILE A 138 6.23 3.38 -0.29
N GLU A 139 5.68 3.96 -1.35
CA GLU A 139 6.42 4.85 -2.23
C GLU A 139 6.80 6.13 -1.48
N PHE A 140 7.96 6.70 -1.78
CA PHE A 140 8.32 8.03 -1.31
C PHE A 140 9.02 8.84 -2.39
N ILE A 141 8.83 10.15 -2.32
CA ILE A 141 9.55 11.15 -3.11
C ILE A 141 10.40 11.95 -2.13
N TRP A 142 11.70 12.05 -2.42
CA TRP A 142 12.66 12.73 -1.57
C TRP A 142 12.80 14.20 -2.01
N ASP A 143 12.62 15.11 -1.06
CA ASP A 143 12.63 16.57 -1.23
C ASP A 143 11.68 17.02 -2.35
N ASP A 144 12.20 17.79 -3.33
CA ASP A 144 11.50 18.25 -4.52
C ASP A 144 11.66 17.30 -5.73
N ASN A 145 12.02 16.03 -5.48
CA ASN A 145 12.35 15.02 -6.49
C ASN A 145 13.61 15.36 -7.32
N SER A 146 14.54 16.16 -6.78
CA SER A 146 15.81 16.53 -7.45
C SER A 146 16.94 15.50 -7.31
N HIS A 147 16.85 14.57 -6.35
CA HIS A 147 17.88 13.56 -6.07
C HIS A 147 18.09 12.57 -7.22
N VAL A 148 19.35 12.27 -7.51
CA VAL A 148 19.76 11.43 -8.65
C VAL A 148 20.00 9.98 -8.21
N TYR A 149 19.12 9.07 -8.64
CA TYR A 149 19.35 7.63 -8.57
C TYR A 149 20.34 7.17 -9.67
N PRO A 150 21.33 6.31 -9.37
CA PRO A 150 21.58 5.60 -8.11
C PRO A 150 22.60 6.28 -7.17
N ASP A 151 23.16 7.43 -7.53
CA ASP A 151 24.35 7.98 -6.87
C ASP A 151 24.06 8.60 -5.49
N GLU A 152 22.88 9.21 -5.31
CA GLU A 152 22.48 9.90 -4.06
C GLU A 152 21.60 9.01 -3.15
N TYR A 153 20.99 7.98 -3.71
CA TYR A 153 20.07 7.08 -2.98
C TYR A 153 20.79 5.97 -2.20
N PRO A 154 20.15 5.41 -1.16
CA PRO A 154 20.63 4.20 -0.48
C PRO A 154 20.77 3.01 -1.43
N LYS A 155 21.56 2.01 -1.05
CA LYS A 155 21.59 0.71 -1.76
C LYS A 155 20.37 -0.12 -1.37
N ASP A 156 19.87 -0.95 -2.29
CA ASP A 156 18.79 -1.91 -1.97
C ASP A 156 19.07 -2.71 -0.69
N ASN A 157 18.03 -2.89 0.13
CA ASN A 157 18.05 -3.50 1.46
C ASN A 157 18.78 -2.69 2.55
N THR A 158 19.27 -1.48 2.28
CA THR A 158 19.70 -0.55 3.34
C THR A 158 18.49 -0.18 4.19
N VAL A 159 18.55 -0.35 5.50
CA VAL A 159 17.45 0.08 6.39
C VAL A 159 17.46 1.60 6.47
N ILE A 160 16.33 2.20 6.13
CA ILE A 160 16.10 3.64 6.21
C ILE A 160 14.90 3.95 7.09
N GLU A 161 14.95 5.11 7.72
CA GLU A 161 13.82 5.79 8.35
C GLU A 161 13.52 7.06 7.55
N ILE A 162 12.25 7.25 7.22
CA ILE A 162 11.73 8.47 6.59
C ILE A 162 10.55 9.00 7.41
N THR A 163 10.41 10.31 7.43
CA THR A 163 9.20 11.01 7.87
C THR A 163 8.72 11.83 6.68
N GLY A 164 7.44 11.72 6.32
CA GLY A 164 6.90 12.46 5.18
C GLY A 164 5.39 12.61 5.21
N VAL A 165 4.88 13.55 4.43
CA VAL A 165 3.44 13.81 4.31
C VAL A 165 2.84 12.84 3.29
N PHE A 166 1.85 12.05 3.73
CA PHE A 166 1.14 11.12 2.85
C PHE A 166 0.27 11.89 1.86
N SER A 167 0.59 11.69 0.58
CA SER A 167 0.13 12.47 -0.56
C SER A 167 -0.22 11.55 -1.72
N SER A 168 -0.84 12.08 -2.77
CA SER A 168 -1.18 11.34 -3.99
C SER A 168 -0.80 12.08 -5.26
N TYR A 169 -0.58 11.33 -6.34
CA TYR A 169 -0.45 11.87 -7.70
C TYR A 169 -1.22 11.00 -8.70
N GLU A 170 -1.57 11.58 -9.85
CA GLU A 170 -2.23 10.86 -10.95
C GLU A 170 -1.20 10.47 -12.03
N GLU A 171 -1.14 9.18 -12.38
CA GLU A 171 -0.33 8.69 -13.51
C GLU A 171 -1.09 7.67 -14.35
N SER A 172 -1.13 7.89 -15.66
CA SER A 172 -1.83 7.03 -16.62
C SER A 172 -3.33 6.77 -16.28
N GLY A 173 -3.97 7.69 -15.56
CA GLY A 173 -5.37 7.58 -15.12
C GLY A 173 -5.57 6.71 -13.87
N ASN A 174 -4.53 6.51 -13.05
CA ASN A 174 -4.61 5.88 -11.75
C ASN A 174 -4.01 6.81 -10.68
N THR A 175 -4.65 6.86 -9.52
CA THR A 175 -4.14 7.51 -8.32
C THR A 175 -3.07 6.62 -7.66
N TYR A 176 -1.89 7.19 -7.42
CA TYR A 176 -0.82 6.58 -6.64
C TYR A 176 -0.64 7.34 -5.33
N TYR A 177 -0.20 6.65 -4.28
CA TYR A 177 0.00 7.22 -2.94
C TYR A 177 1.46 7.07 -2.50
N TYR A 178 2.02 8.15 -1.95
CA TYR A 178 3.42 8.24 -1.60
C TYR A 178 3.64 9.12 -0.37
N LEU A 179 4.84 9.05 0.22
CA LEU A 179 5.30 9.99 1.24
C LEU A 179 6.18 11.07 0.58
N LYS A 180 5.77 12.35 0.67
CA LYS A 180 6.65 13.50 0.40
C LYS A 180 7.57 13.67 1.61
N ALA A 181 8.84 13.30 1.49
CA ALA A 181 9.77 13.22 2.61
C ALA A 181 10.94 14.19 2.43
N ASP A 182 11.15 15.08 3.40
CA ASP A 182 12.21 16.10 3.39
C ASP A 182 13.59 15.54 3.85
N GLY A 183 13.78 14.22 3.82
CA GLY A 183 15.00 13.57 4.30
C GLY A 183 14.90 12.06 4.50
N ILE A 184 16.05 11.40 4.37
CA ILE A 184 16.23 9.97 4.63
C ILE A 184 17.32 9.78 5.69
N THR A 185 17.04 8.98 6.72
CA THR A 185 18.04 8.58 7.73
C THR A 185 18.38 7.10 7.58
N ILE A 186 19.64 6.78 7.28
CA ILE A 186 20.15 5.40 7.30
C ILE A 186 20.26 4.91 8.76
N LYS A 187 19.92 3.64 9.01
CA LYS A 187 19.88 2.99 10.34
C LYS A 187 20.86 1.84 10.49
#